data_AF-A0A8J4W8R1-F1
#
_entry.id   AF-A0A8J4W8R1-F1
#
_cell.length_a   1.000
_cell.length_b   1.000
_cell.length_c   1.000
_cell.angle_alpha   90.00
_cell.angle_beta   90.00
_cell.angle_gamma   90.00
#
_symmetry.space_group_name_H-M   'P 1'
#
loop_
_entity.id
_entity.type
_entity.pdbx_description
1 polymer ?
#
loop_
_entity_poly.entity_id
_entity_poly.type
_entity_poly.pdbx_seq_one_letter_code
_entity_poly.pdbx_strand_id
1 'polypeptide(L)'
;MAAEGQEAVSTTLLGAWESTEAFGNTALDWSQAVKDQRVQLQLTFEDGGVYKFHLVTKDDSKDVTSSFRHVIPSQGKYVLQGDNGLVIAGDTSGIKWTYLFEEEDSLRIRLEGAKRFGRCKGVDVIYFARVKATQ
;
A
#
# COMPACT_ATOMS: atom_id res chain seq x y z
N MET A 1 -23.29 18.65 -3.92
CA MET A 1 -22.40 18.94 -2.79
C MET A 1 -21.88 17.61 -2.26
N ALA A 2 -20.77 17.11 -2.80
CA ALA A 2 -20.11 15.86 -2.37
C ALA A 2 -18.60 15.86 -2.71
N ALA A 3 -18.02 17.03 -3.01
CA ALA A 3 -16.64 17.14 -3.49
C ALA A 3 -15.64 17.34 -2.34
N GLU A 4 -16.03 18.04 -1.27
CA GLU A 4 -15.11 18.42 -0.18
C GLU A 4 -14.57 17.22 0.63
N GLY A 5 -15.36 16.16 0.79
CA GLY A 5 -14.93 14.98 1.55
C GLY A 5 -13.93 14.09 0.80
N GLN A 6 -14.08 13.94 -0.52
CA GLN A 6 -13.15 13.14 -1.33
C GLN A 6 -11.87 13.93 -1.63
N GLU A 7 -11.96 15.24 -1.91
CA GLU A 7 -10.78 16.09 -2.16
C GLU A 7 -9.86 16.19 -0.93
N ALA A 8 -10.43 16.41 0.26
CA ALA A 8 -9.63 16.49 1.49
C ALA A 8 -8.89 15.17 1.79
N VAL A 9 -9.57 14.02 1.65
CA VAL A 9 -8.96 12.71 1.88
C VAL A 9 -7.88 12.40 0.83
N SER A 10 -8.06 12.81 -0.43
CA SER A 10 -7.00 12.71 -1.43
C SER A 10 -5.77 13.51 -1.03
N THR A 11 -5.91 14.71 -0.46
CA THR A 11 -4.76 15.52 -0.02
C THR A 11 -4.02 14.91 1.17
N THR A 12 -4.73 14.28 2.11
CA THR A 12 -4.10 13.63 3.27
C THR A 12 -3.32 12.38 2.88
N LEU A 13 -3.70 11.68 1.81
CA LEU A 13 -2.97 10.51 1.34
C LEU A 13 -1.68 10.86 0.58
N LEU A 14 -1.57 12.09 0.05
CA LEU A 14 -0.40 12.52 -0.73
C LEU A 14 0.90 12.43 0.07
N GLY A 15 1.99 12.21 -0.66
CA GLY A 15 3.34 12.08 -0.11
C GLY A 15 3.82 10.64 -0.05
N ALA A 16 5.00 10.47 0.57
CA ALA A 16 5.65 9.18 0.72
C ALA A 16 5.32 8.55 2.09
N TRP A 17 5.17 7.23 2.08
CA TRP A 17 4.78 6.40 3.20
C TRP A 17 5.67 5.16 3.24
N GLU A 18 6.14 4.81 4.43
CA GLU A 18 7.05 3.71 4.66
C GLU A 18 6.44 2.69 5.62
N SER A 19 6.44 1.42 5.24
CA SER A 19 5.90 0.36 6.08
C SER A 19 6.73 0.23 7.35
N THR A 20 6.06 0.22 8.50
CA THR A 20 6.67 -0.01 9.82
C THR A 20 6.47 -1.45 10.25
N GLU A 21 5.25 -1.95 10.14
CA GLU A 21 4.82 -3.26 10.61
C GLU A 21 3.81 -3.88 9.65
N ALA A 22 3.78 -5.20 9.58
CA ALA A 22 2.80 -5.93 8.80
C ALA A 22 2.38 -7.22 9.50
N PHE A 23 1.11 -7.59 9.34
CA PHE A 23 0.51 -8.79 9.89
C PHE A 23 -0.45 -9.41 8.89
N GLY A 24 -0.70 -10.70 9.02
CA GLY A 24 -1.72 -11.39 8.22
C GLY A 24 -1.22 -12.64 7.54
N ASN A 25 -2.08 -13.18 6.69
CA ASN A 25 -1.94 -14.53 6.14
C ASN A 25 -2.13 -14.60 4.63
N THR A 26 -1.99 -13.48 3.90
CA THR A 26 -2.11 -13.56 2.44
C THR A 26 -0.96 -14.39 1.83
N ALA A 27 -1.19 -14.82 0.59
CA ALA A 27 -0.21 -15.53 -0.22
C ALA A 27 0.84 -14.63 -0.89
N LEU A 28 0.85 -13.33 -0.63
CA LEU A 28 1.71 -12.38 -1.34
C LEU A 28 3.15 -12.53 -0.84
N ASP A 29 4.04 -12.89 -1.74
CA ASP A 29 5.45 -13.08 -1.45
C ASP A 29 6.12 -11.79 -0.93
N TRP A 30 5.76 -10.65 -1.52
CA TRP A 30 6.27 -9.36 -1.06
C TRP A 30 5.73 -8.96 0.31
N SER A 31 4.44 -9.22 0.60
CA SER A 31 3.89 -8.85 1.90
C SER A 31 4.47 -9.75 3.00
N GLN A 32 4.73 -11.02 2.68
CA GLN A 32 5.47 -11.91 3.56
C GLN A 32 6.89 -11.37 3.82
N ALA A 33 7.59 -10.87 2.81
CA ALA A 33 8.90 -10.26 3.02
C ALA A 33 8.87 -8.99 3.88
N VAL A 34 7.79 -8.19 3.82
CA VAL A 34 7.57 -7.06 4.74
C VAL A 34 7.33 -7.55 6.17
N LYS A 35 6.49 -8.58 6.36
CA LYS A 35 6.22 -9.21 7.67
C LYS A 35 7.48 -9.79 8.31
N ASP A 36 8.32 -10.44 7.50
CA ASP A 36 9.61 -10.99 7.92
C ASP A 36 10.70 -9.91 8.09
N GLN A 37 10.34 -8.62 7.93
CA GLN A 37 11.24 -7.46 8.00
C GLN A 37 12.44 -7.52 7.05
N ARG A 38 12.37 -8.30 5.97
CA ARG A 38 13.44 -8.41 4.97
C ARG A 38 13.47 -7.22 4.02
N VAL A 39 12.31 -6.62 3.78
CA VAL A 39 12.14 -5.44 2.94
C VAL A 39 11.23 -4.44 3.64
N GLN A 40 11.35 -3.18 3.24
CA GLN A 40 10.43 -2.11 3.58
C GLN A 40 9.64 -1.75 2.32
N LEU A 41 8.33 -1.67 2.45
CA LEU A 41 7.44 -1.18 1.40
C LEU A 41 7.34 0.34 1.48
N GLN A 42 7.69 1.01 0.39
CA GLN A 42 7.52 2.44 0.21
C GLN A 42 6.39 2.69 -0.79
N LEU A 43 5.39 3.45 -0.36
CA LEU A 43 4.30 3.93 -1.20
C LEU A 43 4.42 5.43 -1.37
N THR A 44 4.24 5.93 -2.58
CA THR A 44 4.12 7.38 -2.81
C THR A 44 2.82 7.65 -3.54
N PHE A 45 2.03 8.57 -3.02
CA PHE A 45 0.83 9.08 -3.68
C PHE A 45 1.09 10.51 -4.12
N GLU A 46 0.94 10.79 -5.42
CA GLU A 46 1.19 12.09 -6.01
C GLU A 46 -0.12 12.70 -6.51
N ASP A 47 -0.11 14.01 -6.69
CA ASP A 47 -1.21 14.74 -7.28
C ASP A 47 -1.60 14.17 -8.66
N GLY A 48 -2.88 14.31 -9.02
CA GLY A 48 -3.42 13.71 -10.24
C GLY A 48 -3.57 12.19 -10.17
N GLY A 49 -3.61 11.61 -8.96
CA GLY A 49 -3.95 10.22 -8.71
C GLY A 49 -2.87 9.24 -9.18
N VAL A 50 -1.59 9.60 -9.08
CA VAL A 50 -0.47 8.69 -9.39
C VAL A 50 -0.03 8.00 -8.11
N TYR A 51 0.22 6.70 -8.18
CA TYR A 51 0.87 5.97 -7.09
C TYR A 51 2.19 5.34 -7.58
N LYS A 52 3.13 5.19 -6.64
CA LYS A 52 4.37 4.44 -6.81
C LYS A 52 4.48 3.42 -5.66
N PHE A 53 4.98 2.24 -6.00
CA PHE A 53 5.16 1.09 -5.12
C PHE A 53 6.59 0.61 -5.30
N HIS A 54 7.36 0.68 -4.22
CA HIS A 54 8.75 0.23 -4.17
C HIS A 54 8.97 -0.68 -2.97
N LEU A 55 9.73 -1.75 -3.18
CA LEU A 55 10.23 -2.59 -2.09
C LEU A 55 11.73 -2.39 -2.01
N VAL A 56 12.21 -1.95 -0.86
CA VAL A 56 13.64 -1.71 -0.62
C VAL A 56 14.16 -2.66 0.44
N THR A 57 15.43 -3.09 0.34
CA THR A 57 16.06 -3.85 1.43
C THR A 57 16.19 -2.98 2.68
N LYS A 58 16.00 -3.55 3.87
CA LYS A 58 16.17 -2.78 5.11
C LYS A 58 17.63 -2.41 5.38
N ASP A 59 18.57 -3.25 4.95
CA ASP A 59 20.00 -3.07 5.24
C ASP A 59 20.65 -1.96 4.40
N ASP A 60 20.32 -1.87 3.11
CA ASP A 60 21.01 -1.01 2.15
C ASP A 60 20.07 -0.10 1.34
N SER A 61 18.77 -0.11 1.64
CA SER A 61 17.73 0.63 0.91
C SER A 61 17.74 0.38 -0.61
N LYS A 62 18.19 -0.82 -1.04
CA LYS A 62 18.26 -1.17 -2.46
C LYS A 62 16.88 -1.53 -2.98
N ASP A 63 16.45 -0.92 -4.09
CA ASP A 63 15.22 -1.33 -4.79
C ASP A 63 15.33 -2.79 -5.25
N VAL A 64 14.42 -3.61 -4.73
CA VAL A 64 14.26 -5.03 -5.03
C VAL A 64 12.85 -5.32 -5.53
N THR A 65 12.08 -4.32 -5.94
CA THR A 65 10.69 -4.43 -6.39
C THR A 65 10.55 -5.47 -7.49
N SER A 66 11.51 -5.48 -8.44
CA SER A 66 11.57 -6.42 -9.56
C SER A 66 11.85 -7.88 -9.17
N SER A 67 12.23 -8.14 -7.91
CA SER A 67 12.54 -9.49 -7.41
C SER A 67 11.31 -10.27 -6.95
N PHE A 68 10.15 -9.61 -6.84
CA PHE A 68 8.91 -10.19 -6.36
C PHE A 68 7.96 -10.48 -7.53
N ARG A 69 7.05 -11.45 -7.35
CA ARG A 69 6.08 -11.74 -8.40
C ARG A 69 5.08 -10.60 -8.46
N HIS A 70 5.19 -9.75 -9.49
CA HIS A 70 4.35 -8.58 -9.65
C HIS A 70 2.88 -8.98 -9.82
N VAL A 71 2.13 -8.86 -8.73
CA VAL A 71 0.66 -8.89 -8.76
C VAL A 71 0.07 -7.49 -8.94
N ILE A 72 0.88 -6.45 -8.71
CA ILE A 72 0.50 -5.04 -8.74
C ILE A 72 1.59 -4.27 -9.49
N PRO A 73 1.24 -3.27 -10.33
CA PRO A 73 2.23 -2.42 -10.97
C PRO A 73 3.12 -1.71 -9.95
N SER A 74 4.40 -1.47 -10.26
CA SER A 74 5.27 -0.63 -9.43
C SER A 74 4.92 0.86 -9.53
N GLN A 75 4.19 1.26 -10.57
CA GLN A 75 3.66 2.61 -10.72
C GLN A 75 2.37 2.56 -11.54
N GLY A 76 1.43 3.44 -11.22
CA GLY A 76 0.22 3.57 -12.02
C GLY A 76 -0.70 4.67 -11.50
N LYS A 77 -1.97 4.57 -11.88
CA LYS A 77 -3.02 5.45 -11.35
C LYS A 77 -3.75 4.77 -10.21
N TYR A 78 -4.18 5.54 -9.22
CA TYR A 78 -5.08 5.10 -8.17
C TYR A 78 -6.35 5.94 -8.16
N VAL A 79 -7.44 5.35 -7.66
CA VAL A 79 -8.72 6.03 -7.45
C VAL A 79 -9.23 5.69 -6.06
N LEU A 80 -9.70 6.69 -5.33
CA LEU A 80 -10.38 6.49 -4.06
C LEU A 80 -11.85 6.14 -4.33
N GLN A 81 -12.34 5.07 -3.70
CA GLN A 81 -13.71 4.58 -3.85
C GLN A 81 -14.41 4.48 -2.50
N GLY A 82 -15.55 5.17 -2.36
CA GLY A 82 -16.27 5.23 -1.09
C GLY A 82 -15.43 5.89 0.00
N ASP A 83 -15.67 5.52 1.25
CA ASP A 83 -15.02 6.16 2.40
C ASP A 83 -13.55 5.76 2.58
N ASN A 84 -13.17 4.53 2.20
CA ASN A 84 -11.86 3.98 2.51
C ASN A 84 -11.29 3.03 1.45
N GLY A 85 -11.94 2.90 0.29
CA GLY A 85 -11.47 2.04 -0.78
C GLY A 85 -10.35 2.70 -1.56
N LEU A 86 -9.30 1.93 -1.87
CA LEU A 86 -8.25 2.30 -2.79
C LEU A 86 -8.28 1.33 -3.97
N VAL A 87 -8.39 1.84 -5.18
CA VAL A 87 -8.39 1.02 -6.40
C VAL A 87 -7.16 1.38 -7.22
N ILE A 88 -6.37 0.37 -7.53
CA ILE A 88 -5.14 0.52 -8.32
C ILE A 88 -5.44 0.14 -9.77
N ALA A 89 -5.23 1.08 -10.69
CA ALA A 89 -5.45 0.85 -12.11
C ALA A 89 -4.43 -0.16 -12.64
N GLY A 90 -4.93 -1.20 -13.33
CA GLY A 90 -4.08 -2.28 -13.85
C GLY A 90 -3.77 -3.39 -12.83
N ASP A 91 -4.33 -3.31 -11.62
CA ASP A 91 -4.26 -4.43 -10.67
C ASP A 91 -5.09 -5.63 -11.18
N THR A 92 -4.41 -6.73 -11.49
CA THR A 92 -5.05 -8.00 -11.92
C THR A 92 -5.14 -9.02 -10.79
N SER A 93 -4.66 -8.69 -9.59
CA SER A 93 -4.58 -9.60 -8.45
C SER A 93 -5.94 -9.89 -7.81
N GLY A 94 -6.90 -8.98 -8.01
CA GLY A 94 -8.20 -9.02 -7.33
C GLY A 94 -8.10 -8.71 -5.83
N ILE A 95 -6.99 -8.12 -5.38
CA ILE A 95 -6.83 -7.66 -3.99
C ILE A 95 -7.65 -6.40 -3.80
N LYS A 96 -8.49 -6.39 -2.76
CA LYS A 96 -9.16 -5.19 -2.31
C LYS A 96 -8.23 -4.44 -1.36
N TRP A 97 -7.90 -3.20 -1.71
CA TRP A 97 -7.16 -2.28 -0.85
C TRP A 97 -8.14 -1.38 -0.12
N THR A 98 -7.97 -1.28 1.19
CA THR A 98 -8.67 -0.30 2.02
C THR A 98 -7.67 0.40 2.93
N TYR A 99 -7.80 1.71 3.11
CA TYR A 99 -6.91 2.49 3.95
C TYR A 99 -7.65 3.11 5.14
N LEU A 100 -6.92 3.39 6.22
CA LEU A 100 -7.42 4.14 7.36
C LEU A 100 -6.27 4.99 7.91
N PHE A 101 -6.51 6.28 8.11
CA PHE A 101 -5.59 7.11 8.89
C PHE A 101 -5.88 6.89 10.37
N GLU A 102 -4.86 6.47 11.13
CA GLU A 102 -4.95 6.42 12.59
C GLU A 102 -4.58 7.77 13.20
N GLU A 103 -3.61 8.46 12.58
CA GLU A 103 -3.16 9.82 12.88
C GLU A 103 -2.73 10.51 11.58
N GLU A 104 -2.35 11.79 11.62
CA GLU A 104 -1.92 12.55 10.43
C GLU A 104 -0.72 11.93 9.70
N ASP A 105 0.20 11.33 10.46
CA ASP A 105 1.42 10.69 9.96
C ASP A 105 1.36 9.15 10.03
N SER A 106 0.18 8.56 10.34
CA SER A 106 0.00 7.11 10.51
C SER A 106 -1.10 6.57 9.61
N LEU A 107 -0.72 5.66 8.72
CA LEU A 107 -1.59 5.08 7.70
C LEU A 107 -1.61 3.55 7.87
N ARG A 108 -2.81 2.98 7.86
CA ARG A 108 -3.02 1.54 7.86
C ARG A 108 -3.66 1.12 6.55
N ILE A 109 -3.01 0.25 5.79
CA ILE A 109 -3.59 -0.37 4.59
C ILE A 109 -3.91 -1.83 4.88
N ARG A 110 -5.15 -2.21 4.61
CA ARG A 110 -5.63 -3.58 4.66
C ARG A 110 -5.81 -4.11 3.24
N LEU A 111 -5.25 -5.29 3.00
CA LEU A 111 -5.24 -6.02 1.73
C LEU A 111 -6.07 -7.29 1.91
N GLU A 112 -7.22 -7.38 1.24
CA GLU A 112 -8.07 -8.56 1.30
C GLU A 112 -8.13 -9.27 -0.07
N GLY A 113 -7.95 -10.59 -0.09
CA GLY A 113 -8.33 -11.41 -1.25
C GLY A 113 -7.18 -12.11 -1.99
N ALA A 114 -5.92 -11.91 -1.60
CA ALA A 114 -4.80 -12.66 -2.17
C ALA A 114 -4.87 -14.15 -1.73
N LYS A 115 -5.56 -14.96 -2.53
CA LYS A 115 -5.82 -16.38 -2.28
C LYS A 115 -4.55 -17.23 -2.41
N ARG A 116 -4.18 -17.96 -1.36
CA ARG A 116 -3.51 -19.26 -1.46
C ARG A 116 -4.63 -20.30 -1.36
N PHE A 117 -4.92 -21.04 -2.44
CA PHE A 117 -5.83 -22.19 -2.52
C PHE A 117 -6.71 -22.50 -1.27
N GLY A 118 -8.03 -22.28 -1.35
CA GLY A 118 -9.00 -22.66 -0.30
C GLY A 118 -10.09 -21.61 -0.02
N ARG A 119 -11.08 -21.97 0.80
CA ARG A 119 -12.29 -21.17 1.14
C ARG A 119 -12.03 -19.92 2.00
N CYS A 120 -10.81 -19.68 2.49
CA CYS A 120 -10.49 -18.52 3.32
C CYS A 120 -9.85 -17.40 2.48
N LYS A 121 -10.38 -16.18 2.59
CA LYS A 121 -9.77 -14.98 2.00
C LYS A 121 -8.55 -14.61 2.85
N GLY A 122 -7.36 -14.56 2.24
CA GLY A 122 -6.17 -14.02 2.90
C GLY A 122 -6.38 -12.53 3.18
N VAL A 123 -5.96 -12.08 4.36
CA VAL A 123 -5.99 -10.67 4.77
C VAL A 123 -4.63 -10.31 5.33
N ASP A 124 -4.05 -9.24 4.81
CA ASP A 124 -2.90 -8.57 5.42
C ASP A 124 -3.27 -7.16 5.85
N VAL A 125 -2.61 -6.70 6.89
CA VAL A 125 -2.67 -5.33 7.40
C VAL A 125 -1.23 -4.84 7.48
N ILE A 126 -0.95 -3.71 6.84
CA ILE A 126 0.35 -3.07 6.83
C ILE A 126 0.19 -1.67 7.39
N TYR A 127 1.00 -1.33 8.38
CA TYR A 127 1.09 -0.01 8.98
C TYR A 127 2.22 0.76 8.32
N PHE A 128 1.99 2.06 8.14
CA PHE A 128 2.90 2.97 7.48
C PHE A 128 3.06 4.23 8.31
N ALA A 129 4.28 4.73 8.34
CA ALA A 129 4.59 6.08 8.80
C ALA A 129 4.82 6.98 7.59
N ARG A 130 4.43 8.24 7.69
CA ARG A 130 4.75 9.25 6.67
C ARG A 130 6.26 9.52 6.67
N VAL A 131 6.86 9.51 5.48
CA VAL A 131 8.25 9.90 5.29
C VAL A 131 8.34 11.40 5.46
N LYS A 132 8.91 11.83 6.59
CA LYS A 132 9.23 13.24 6.79
C LYS A 132 10.43 13.55 5.92
N ALA A 133 10.27 14.47 4.97
CA ALA A 133 11.41 15.02 4.26
C ALA A 133 12.37 15.59 5.33
N THR A 134 13.54 14.98 5.47
CA THR A 134 14.64 15.59 6.22
C THR A 134 14.93 16.93 5.54
N GLN A 135 14.57 18.03 6.20
CA GLN A 135 15.02 19.37 5.84
C GLN A 135 16.52 19.48 6.05
#